data_AF-A0A1I2SZE2-F1
#
_entry.id   AF-A0A1I2SZE2-F1
#
_cell.length_a   1.000
_cell.length_b   1.000
_cell.length_c   1.000
_cell.angle_alpha   90.00
_cell.angle_beta   90.00
_cell.angle_gamma   90.00
#
_symmetry.space_group_name_H-M   'P 1'
#
loop_
_entity.id
_entity.type
_entity.pdbx_description
1 polymer ?
#
loop_
_entity_poly.entity_id
_entity_poly.type
_entity_poly.pdbx_seq_one_letter_code
_entity_poly.pdbx_strand_id
1 'polypeptide(L)'
;MRTFLSGIILAATTAQAGAAPVHSALGGEQFGLQPADNFRLANGRCTDCGQKPALWYFQDELIALPLAGAKDAPGLVWLGSPQLVPQARFDGKSLHTADGGALQFRLAPKIASNRSYFDASSEAFFRQREVRVRGHWDEAGQQFVARTIWPRDYVIDAGQLPLQPLSGGDDLQGFVRHAEGGARAEYAVRKVWQRPGAAPADLAGKPVLAMMLSGAQGDDDEAYGGHFAIATGRLGPQGEWSDWLVNNFYGLDSYSEKGIVASALPADNYLMDLNSGQQYYRPSYMLVAVLKDPRTAQAYQANVNQVFREFYAHHFTYQHAAANCTGINVDVLRKLGWQWPLQGPTNRLKAVGAFAYMAAKDLSVASGRKAFSYFTEEQTRLHPAVAFDALGQDLLNVLGGQAGRQLSGFEQQLLSDVEAVLLVRIPQVPSSRAFGSAPAYSIDEFMARAPADRSNWQVVPTQPRPFPEALMDEQAKKNLQASAWPVAALVLLVAAIGTAWSWRRRQRLRAAVPHPERLRA
;
A
#
# COMPACT_ATOMS: atom_id res chain seq x y z
N MET A 1 -23.85 4.98 81.89
CA MET A 1 -24.54 5.61 80.75
C MET A 1 -23.86 6.94 80.42
N ARG A 2 -22.94 6.97 79.45
CA ARG A 2 -22.59 8.19 78.70
C ARG A 2 -22.17 7.79 77.28
N THR A 3 -23.06 8.17 76.38
CA THR A 3 -23.08 8.24 74.91
C THR A 3 -21.72 8.30 74.19
N PHE A 4 -21.54 7.38 73.24
CA PHE A 4 -20.59 7.46 72.12
C PHE A 4 -21.21 8.33 71.01
N LEU A 5 -20.46 9.34 70.55
CA LEU A 5 -20.75 10.08 69.31
C LEU A 5 -19.68 9.68 68.28
N SER A 6 -20.10 8.92 67.25
CA SER A 6 -19.28 8.59 66.10
C SER A 6 -19.23 9.77 65.14
N GLY A 7 -18.04 10.29 64.89
CA GLY A 7 -17.78 11.27 63.85
C GLY A 7 -17.80 10.62 62.47
N ILE A 8 -18.63 11.15 61.58
CA ILE A 8 -18.64 10.82 60.14
C ILE A 8 -17.53 11.66 59.50
N ILE A 9 -16.48 11.01 59.01
CA ILE A 9 -15.47 11.62 58.14
C ILE A 9 -16.02 11.54 56.71
N LEU A 10 -16.39 12.69 56.15
CA LEU A 10 -16.65 12.85 54.73
C LEU A 10 -15.31 12.74 53.99
N ALA A 11 -15.04 11.60 53.36
CA ALA A 11 -13.94 11.46 52.41
C ALA A 11 -14.33 12.19 51.12
N ALA A 12 -13.76 13.37 50.90
CA ALA A 12 -13.81 14.04 49.61
C ALA A 12 -13.00 13.21 48.61
N THR A 13 -13.68 12.47 47.74
CA THR A 13 -13.10 11.90 46.53
C THR A 13 -12.63 13.05 45.66
N THR A 14 -11.31 13.29 45.64
CA THR A 14 -10.67 14.10 44.62
C THR A 14 -10.95 13.44 43.28
N ALA A 15 -11.78 14.08 42.45
CA ALA A 15 -11.94 13.73 41.05
C ALA A 15 -10.54 13.76 40.40
N GLN A 16 -10.05 12.59 40.00
CA GLN A 16 -8.91 12.50 39.09
C GLN A 16 -9.26 13.35 37.86
N ALA A 17 -8.46 14.36 37.55
CA ALA A 17 -8.56 15.05 36.27
C ALA A 17 -8.34 14.00 35.17
N GLY A 18 -9.42 13.57 34.53
CA GLY A 18 -9.39 12.65 33.40
C GLY A 18 -8.54 13.27 32.28
N ALA A 19 -7.69 12.46 31.67
CA ALA A 19 -6.97 12.87 30.46
C ALA A 19 -7.98 13.38 29.42
N ALA A 20 -7.65 14.47 28.72
CA ALA A 20 -8.56 15.05 27.73
C ALA A 20 -8.96 13.98 26.69
N PRO A 21 -10.23 13.88 26.28
CA PRO A 21 -10.70 12.81 25.38
C PRO A 21 -10.09 12.86 23.97
N VAL A 22 -9.49 13.99 23.60
CA VAL A 22 -8.83 14.23 22.32
C VAL A 22 -7.34 14.45 22.57
N HIS A 23 -6.52 13.60 21.96
CA HIS A 23 -5.06 13.62 22.08
C HIS A 23 -4.43 14.20 20.81
N SER A 24 -3.18 14.67 20.93
CA SER A 24 -2.34 14.88 19.75
C SER A 24 -2.15 13.56 19.00
N ALA A 25 -2.06 13.60 17.67
CA ALA A 25 -1.73 12.46 16.82
C ALA A 25 -0.33 11.88 17.09
N LEU A 26 0.50 12.59 17.86
CA LEU A 26 1.79 12.11 18.37
C LEU A 26 1.72 11.57 19.81
N GLY A 27 0.66 11.89 20.56
CA GLY A 27 0.63 11.71 22.01
C GLY A 27 0.55 10.24 22.41
N GLY A 28 1.66 9.67 22.90
CA GLY A 28 1.71 8.28 23.38
C GLY A 28 1.66 7.23 22.27
N GLU A 29 1.92 7.64 21.01
CA GLU A 29 1.83 6.79 19.83
C GLU A 29 3.20 6.22 19.43
N GLN A 30 3.20 5.17 18.60
CA GLN A 30 4.37 4.76 17.82
C GLN A 30 4.14 5.10 16.36
N PHE A 31 5.22 5.28 15.61
CA PHE A 31 5.21 5.24 14.15
C PHE A 31 6.16 4.13 13.71
N GLY A 32 5.57 2.95 13.52
CA GLY A 32 6.29 1.76 13.15
C GLY A 32 7.24 1.31 14.26
N LEU A 33 8.54 1.49 14.06
CA LEU A 33 9.58 1.07 15.01
C LEU A 33 10.01 2.20 15.97
N GLN A 34 9.49 3.41 15.78
CA GLN A 34 9.94 4.63 16.45
C GLN A 34 8.82 5.21 17.32
N PRO A 35 9.12 5.75 18.52
CA PRO A 35 8.14 6.51 19.28
C PRO A 35 7.75 7.80 18.52
N ALA A 36 6.48 8.18 18.59
CA ALA A 36 6.00 9.40 17.93
C ALA A 36 6.63 10.68 18.53
N ASP A 37 7.18 10.62 19.74
CA ASP A 37 7.95 11.69 20.38
C ASP A 37 9.24 12.04 19.61
N ASN A 38 9.70 11.17 18.70
CA ASN A 38 10.80 11.47 17.78
C ASN A 38 10.39 12.38 16.61
N PHE A 39 9.15 12.86 16.57
CA PHE A 39 8.60 13.63 15.47
C PHE A 39 7.96 14.94 15.95
N ARG A 40 7.81 15.87 15.01
CA ARG A 40 6.97 17.07 15.16
C ARG A 40 5.89 17.10 14.08
N LEU A 41 4.72 17.64 14.44
CA LEU A 41 3.67 17.91 13.46
C LEU A 41 4.08 19.08 12.55
N ALA A 42 3.79 18.94 11.26
CA ALA A 42 4.00 19.97 10.25
C ALA A 42 3.03 19.77 9.07
N ASN A 43 3.14 20.63 8.08
CA ASN A 43 2.53 20.45 6.76
C ASN A 43 3.60 20.71 5.66
N GLY A 44 3.26 20.45 4.40
CA GLY A 44 4.16 20.66 3.27
C GLY A 44 4.48 22.12 2.95
N ARG A 45 3.84 23.09 3.62
CA ARG A 45 4.15 24.53 3.49
C ARG A 45 5.21 25.00 4.49
N CYS A 46 5.75 24.09 5.28
CA CYS A 46 6.80 24.36 6.25
C CYS A 46 8.07 24.95 5.59
N THR A 47 8.53 26.11 6.08
CA THR A 47 9.67 26.85 5.52
C THR A 47 11.02 26.47 6.13
N ASP A 48 11.04 25.92 7.35
CA ASP A 48 12.24 25.48 8.07
C ASP A 48 12.50 23.96 7.95
N CYS A 49 11.73 23.28 7.11
CA CYS A 49 11.79 21.84 6.92
C CYS A 49 12.76 21.44 5.79
N GLY A 50 13.44 20.30 5.97
CA GLY A 50 14.23 19.65 4.92
C GLY A 50 13.37 18.96 3.86
N GLN A 51 14.01 18.34 2.85
CA GLN A 51 13.36 17.51 1.82
C GLN A 51 12.25 18.23 1.02
N LYS A 52 12.58 19.40 0.47
CA LYS A 52 11.66 20.23 -0.34
C LYS A 52 10.88 19.46 -1.43
N PRO A 53 11.47 18.49 -2.16
CA PRO A 53 10.72 17.70 -3.14
C PRO A 53 9.52 16.95 -2.53
N ALA A 54 9.68 16.36 -1.35
CA ALA A 54 8.60 15.66 -0.66
C ALA A 54 7.50 16.62 -0.23
N LEU A 55 7.87 17.75 0.39
CA LEU A 55 6.92 18.73 0.94
C LEU A 55 5.97 19.30 -0.12
N TRP A 56 6.40 19.38 -1.39
CA TRP A 56 5.55 19.81 -2.49
C TRP A 56 4.29 18.94 -2.65
N TYR A 57 4.38 17.65 -2.35
CA TYR A 57 3.26 16.71 -2.45
C TYR A 57 2.28 16.79 -1.27
N PHE A 58 2.71 17.37 -0.14
CA PHE A 58 1.96 17.39 1.13
C PHE A 58 1.59 18.80 1.57
N GLN A 59 1.51 19.77 0.65
CA GLN A 59 1.32 21.19 0.99
C GLN A 59 0.18 21.44 1.97
N ASP A 60 -0.95 20.78 1.76
CA ASP A 60 -2.16 20.92 2.57
C ASP A 60 -2.45 19.66 3.42
N GLU A 61 -1.46 18.77 3.51
CA GLU A 61 -1.56 17.53 4.27
C GLU A 61 -0.80 17.63 5.58
N LEU A 62 -1.37 17.02 6.63
CA LEU A 62 -0.67 16.92 7.89
C LEU A 62 0.32 15.76 7.87
N ILE A 63 1.56 16.09 8.23
CA ILE A 63 2.68 15.18 8.25
C ILE A 63 3.39 15.23 9.60
N ALA A 64 4.06 14.13 9.95
CA ALA A 64 5.06 14.08 11.00
C ALA A 64 6.46 14.11 10.37
N LEU A 65 7.30 15.01 10.85
CA LEU A 65 8.70 15.13 10.44
C LEU A 65 9.61 14.72 11.59
N PRO A 66 10.69 13.97 11.32
CA PRO A 66 11.61 13.53 12.35
C PRO A 66 12.32 14.73 13.00
N LEU A 67 12.50 14.69 14.32
CA LEU A 67 13.33 15.62 15.07
C LEU A 67 14.81 15.41 14.75
N ALA A 68 15.62 16.44 15.00
CA ALA A 68 17.07 16.32 14.86
C ALA A 68 17.60 15.19 15.75
N GLY A 69 18.33 14.24 15.16
CA GLY A 69 18.90 13.10 15.89
C GLY A 69 18.04 11.84 15.94
N ALA A 70 16.81 11.86 15.40
CA ALA A 70 15.98 10.67 15.23
C ALA A 70 16.58 9.73 14.17
N LYS A 71 17.48 8.83 14.60
CA LYS A 71 18.12 7.84 13.73
C LYS A 71 17.09 6.85 13.19
N ASP A 72 17.24 6.47 11.93
CA ASP A 72 16.41 5.48 11.24
C ASP A 72 14.91 5.83 11.12
N ALA A 73 14.51 7.04 11.53
CA ALA A 73 13.15 7.53 11.34
C ALA A 73 12.86 7.79 9.84
N PRO A 74 11.61 7.55 9.38
CA PRO A 74 11.17 8.01 8.07
C PRO A 74 11.40 9.51 7.91
N GLY A 75 11.75 9.92 6.69
CA GLY A 75 11.95 11.33 6.37
C GLY A 75 10.67 12.17 6.53
N LEU A 76 9.51 11.51 6.38
CA LEU A 76 8.18 12.07 6.52
C LEU A 76 7.20 10.92 6.77
N VAL A 77 6.24 11.13 7.67
CA VAL A 77 5.09 10.23 7.87
C VAL A 77 3.81 10.99 7.56
N TRP A 78 2.96 10.46 6.67
CA TRP A 78 1.68 11.09 6.35
C TRP A 78 0.61 10.68 7.37
N LEU A 79 0.15 11.64 8.17
CA LEU A 79 -0.80 11.40 9.26
C LEU A 79 -2.24 11.71 8.88
N GLY A 80 -2.44 12.67 7.97
CA GLY A 80 -3.75 13.13 7.53
C GLY A 80 -4.51 14.01 8.53
N SER A 81 -4.40 13.80 9.85
CA SER A 81 -5.00 14.70 10.85
C SER A 81 -4.23 14.79 12.18
N PRO A 82 -4.36 15.92 12.92
CA PRO A 82 -3.48 16.26 14.04
C PRO A 82 -3.89 15.67 15.37
N GLN A 83 -5.09 15.10 15.46
CA GLN A 83 -5.65 14.63 16.70
C GLN A 83 -6.21 13.22 16.58
N LEU A 84 -6.34 12.59 17.74
CA LEU A 84 -6.80 11.23 17.91
C LEU A 84 -7.77 11.14 19.08
N VAL A 85 -8.84 10.37 18.91
CA VAL A 85 -9.65 9.80 19.99
C VAL A 85 -9.27 8.33 20.07
N PRO A 86 -8.48 7.91 21.08
CA PRO A 86 -7.88 6.57 21.11
C PRO A 86 -8.92 5.45 21.33
N GLN A 87 -10.02 5.77 22.02
CA GLN A 87 -11.12 4.86 22.29
C GLN A 87 -12.43 5.62 22.40
N ALA A 88 -13.41 5.23 21.59
CA ALA A 88 -14.78 5.69 21.69
C ALA A 88 -15.77 4.62 21.18
N ARG A 89 -17.05 4.75 21.56
CA ARG A 89 -18.17 4.14 20.84
C ARG A 89 -18.82 5.18 19.94
N PHE A 90 -19.10 4.78 18.70
CA PHE A 90 -19.72 5.64 17.71
C PHE A 90 -21.21 5.28 17.56
N ASP A 91 -22.09 6.28 17.63
CA ASP A 91 -23.55 6.08 17.55
C ASP A 91 -24.20 6.66 16.27
N GLY A 92 -23.40 7.08 15.29
CA GLY A 92 -23.86 7.80 14.09
C GLY A 92 -23.73 9.32 14.17
N LYS A 93 -23.78 9.90 15.37
CA LYS A 93 -23.80 11.38 15.58
C LYS A 93 -22.78 11.86 16.59
N SER A 94 -22.31 10.99 17.47
CA SER A 94 -21.39 11.34 18.55
C SER A 94 -20.40 10.20 18.80
N LEU A 95 -19.24 10.57 19.35
CA LEU A 95 -18.25 9.66 19.89
C LEU A 95 -18.38 9.68 21.42
N HIS A 96 -18.80 8.56 22.00
CA HIS A 96 -18.85 8.34 23.44
C HIS A 96 -17.47 7.88 23.90
N THR A 97 -16.74 8.73 24.60
CA THR A 97 -15.33 8.53 24.94
C THR A 97 -15.17 7.71 26.21
N ALA A 98 -14.00 7.09 26.38
CA ALA A 98 -13.74 6.16 27.49
C ALA A 98 -13.84 6.81 28.89
N ASP A 99 -13.68 8.13 28.98
CA ASP A 99 -13.83 8.93 30.19
C ASP A 99 -15.29 9.28 30.53
N GLY A 100 -16.26 8.79 29.75
CA GLY A 100 -17.69 9.08 29.90
C GLY A 100 -18.15 10.37 29.21
N GLY A 101 -17.25 11.06 28.49
CA GLY A 101 -17.59 12.20 27.66
C GLY A 101 -18.32 11.83 26.36
N ALA A 102 -18.88 12.84 25.70
CA ALA A 102 -19.45 12.72 24.36
C ALA A 102 -18.97 13.87 23.48
N LEU A 103 -18.38 13.53 22.33
CA LEU A 103 -17.96 14.50 21.32
C LEU A 103 -18.96 14.50 20.18
N GLN A 104 -19.47 15.67 19.82
CA GLN A 104 -20.23 15.81 18.57
C GLN A 104 -19.33 15.44 17.39
N PHE A 105 -19.88 14.73 16.42
CA PHE A 105 -19.11 14.08 15.38
C PHE A 105 -19.59 14.50 14.00
N ARG A 106 -18.64 14.74 13.09
CA ARG A 106 -18.91 14.76 11.65
C ARG A 106 -17.77 14.09 10.90
N LEU A 107 -18.07 13.62 9.70
CA LEU A 107 -17.07 13.07 8.80
C LEU A 107 -16.30 14.21 8.12
N ALA A 108 -15.05 13.95 7.75
CA ALA A 108 -14.31 14.80 6.82
C ALA A 108 -15.10 14.96 5.50
N PRO A 109 -14.83 16.00 4.70
CA PRO A 109 -15.44 16.09 3.38
C PRO A 109 -14.98 14.95 2.46
N LYS A 110 -15.93 14.43 1.67
CA LYS A 110 -15.65 13.49 0.59
C LYS A 110 -14.94 14.22 -0.56
N ILE A 111 -13.84 13.64 -1.05
CA ILE A 111 -13.22 14.10 -2.31
C ILE A 111 -14.19 13.78 -3.46
N ALA A 112 -14.45 14.76 -4.33
CA ALA A 112 -15.47 14.64 -5.37
C ALA A 112 -15.30 13.43 -6.30
N SER A 113 -14.05 13.05 -6.61
CA SER A 113 -13.74 11.88 -7.43
C SER A 113 -13.89 10.54 -6.71
N ASN A 114 -13.87 10.51 -5.37
CA ASN A 114 -13.86 9.27 -4.60
C ASN A 114 -15.20 8.52 -4.74
N ARG A 115 -15.16 7.25 -5.16
CA ARG A 115 -16.36 6.39 -5.25
C ARG A 115 -16.60 5.48 -4.04
N SER A 116 -15.65 5.41 -3.13
CA SER A 116 -15.65 4.59 -1.91
C SER A 116 -15.64 5.48 -0.68
N TYR A 117 -16.80 6.02 -0.35
CA TYR A 117 -16.94 6.87 0.84
C TYR A 117 -17.86 6.22 1.85
N PHE A 118 -17.67 6.62 3.11
CA PHE A 118 -18.51 6.23 4.23
C PHE A 118 -19.98 6.52 3.96
N ASP A 119 -20.85 5.54 4.23
CA ASP A 119 -22.30 5.66 4.11
C ASP A 119 -23.03 4.94 5.28
N ALA A 120 -24.35 4.75 5.15
CA ALA A 120 -25.16 4.09 6.17
C ALA A 120 -24.72 2.64 6.47
N SER A 121 -24.13 1.94 5.49
CA SER A 121 -23.61 0.58 5.70
C SER A 121 -22.29 0.59 6.47
N SER A 122 -21.43 1.58 6.21
CA SER A 122 -20.23 1.84 7.03
C SER A 122 -20.64 2.16 8.46
N GLU A 123 -21.65 3.00 8.64
CA GLU A 123 -22.17 3.37 9.94
C GLU A 123 -22.65 2.15 10.74
N ALA A 124 -23.48 1.29 10.12
CA ALA A 124 -23.94 0.06 10.75
C ALA A 124 -22.77 -0.86 11.15
N PHE A 125 -21.72 -0.92 10.32
CA PHE A 125 -20.52 -1.69 10.61
C PHE A 125 -19.76 -1.15 11.83
N PHE A 126 -19.59 0.16 11.98
CA PHE A 126 -18.83 0.74 13.10
C PHE A 126 -19.63 0.87 14.41
N ARG A 127 -20.97 1.02 14.35
CA ARG A 127 -21.83 1.13 15.55
C ARG A 127 -21.76 -0.07 16.49
N GLN A 128 -21.36 -1.23 15.98
CA GLN A 128 -21.34 -2.49 16.72
C GLN A 128 -20.05 -2.70 17.52
N ARG A 129 -19.10 -1.76 17.47
CA ARG A 129 -17.72 -1.95 17.95
C ARG A 129 -17.13 -0.68 18.55
N GLU A 130 -16.09 -0.85 19.36
CA GLU A 130 -15.27 0.28 19.78
C GLU A 130 -14.37 0.73 18.64
N VAL A 131 -14.18 2.05 18.54
CA VAL A 131 -13.40 2.68 17.48
C VAL A 131 -12.30 3.55 18.05
N ARG A 132 -11.22 3.63 17.28
CA ARG A 132 -10.17 4.65 17.38
C ARG A 132 -10.38 5.61 16.21
N VAL A 133 -10.38 6.91 16.47
CA VAL A 133 -10.74 7.91 15.45
C VAL A 133 -9.63 8.94 15.31
N ARG A 134 -9.13 9.14 14.09
CA ARG A 134 -8.19 10.23 13.77
C ARG A 134 -8.95 11.37 13.11
N GLY A 135 -8.63 12.60 13.49
CA GLY A 135 -9.37 13.77 13.03
C GLY A 135 -8.82 15.09 13.55
N HIS A 136 -9.65 16.12 13.50
CA HIS A 136 -9.38 17.40 14.16
C HIS A 136 -10.64 17.94 14.82
N TRP A 137 -10.44 18.71 15.88
CA TRP A 137 -11.47 19.52 16.51
C TRP A 137 -11.70 20.78 15.68
N ASP A 138 -12.94 20.97 15.25
CA ASP A 138 -13.42 22.20 14.62
C ASP A 138 -14.01 23.11 15.70
N GLU A 139 -13.26 24.14 16.09
CA GLU A 139 -13.67 25.08 17.13
C GLU A 139 -14.93 25.87 16.74
N ALA A 140 -15.10 26.22 15.47
CA ALA A 140 -16.26 27.00 15.02
C ALA A 140 -17.53 26.15 15.03
N GLY A 141 -17.41 24.89 14.59
CA GLY A 141 -18.52 23.93 14.58
C GLY A 141 -18.79 23.26 15.93
N GLN A 142 -17.83 23.32 16.88
CA GLN A 142 -17.84 22.55 18.13
C GLN A 142 -18.01 21.04 17.88
N GLN A 143 -17.28 20.52 16.87
CA GLN A 143 -17.40 19.12 16.42
C GLN A 143 -16.04 18.51 16.16
N PHE A 144 -15.90 17.21 16.45
CA PHE A 144 -14.76 16.43 16.01
C PHE A 144 -14.99 15.94 14.57
N VAL A 145 -14.06 16.30 13.69
CA VAL A 145 -14.08 15.98 12.26
C VAL A 145 -13.23 14.74 12.02
N ALA A 146 -13.88 13.59 11.90
CA ALA A 146 -13.21 12.32 11.69
C ALA A 146 -12.71 12.17 10.26
N ARG A 147 -11.43 11.86 10.10
CA ARG A 147 -10.78 11.51 8.83
C ARG A 147 -10.48 10.00 8.72
N THR A 148 -10.36 9.32 9.86
CA THR A 148 -10.07 7.88 9.93
C THR A 148 -10.91 7.26 11.04
N ILE A 149 -11.51 6.09 10.80
CA ILE A 149 -12.26 5.33 11.81
C ILE A 149 -11.74 3.89 11.82
N TRP A 150 -11.03 3.52 12.88
CA TRP A 150 -10.37 2.23 13.03
C TRP A 150 -11.13 1.32 14.01
N PRO A 151 -11.51 0.08 13.61
CA PRO A 151 -12.06 -0.93 14.51
C PRO A 151 -11.04 -1.35 15.57
N ARG A 152 -11.31 -1.13 16.87
CA ARG A 152 -10.37 -1.54 17.94
C ARG A 152 -10.32 -3.05 18.15
N ASP A 153 -11.33 -3.78 17.69
CA ASP A 153 -11.41 -5.24 17.71
C ASP A 153 -10.51 -5.91 16.66
N TYR A 154 -9.89 -5.15 15.75
CA TYR A 154 -8.93 -5.67 14.77
C TYR A 154 -7.55 -5.83 15.42
N VAL A 155 -7.41 -6.82 16.30
CA VAL A 155 -6.18 -7.12 17.04
C VAL A 155 -5.55 -8.44 16.61
N ILE A 156 -4.23 -8.49 16.70
CA ILE A 156 -3.43 -9.69 16.46
C ILE A 156 -3.00 -10.25 17.83
N ASP A 157 -3.87 -11.05 18.46
CA ASP A 157 -3.54 -11.75 19.72
C ASP A 157 -2.62 -12.96 19.46
N ALA A 158 -1.44 -12.69 18.93
CA ALA A 158 -0.48 -13.69 18.44
C ALA A 158 -0.14 -14.75 19.50
N GLY A 159 -0.15 -14.35 20.78
CA GLY A 159 0.26 -15.19 21.88
C GLY A 159 -0.77 -16.23 22.30
N GLN A 160 -2.07 -15.97 22.12
CA GLN A 160 -3.11 -16.93 22.47
C GLN A 160 -3.53 -17.83 21.31
N LEU A 161 -3.16 -17.47 20.08
CA LEU A 161 -3.55 -18.24 18.90
C LEU A 161 -2.93 -19.65 18.90
N PRO A 162 -3.71 -20.70 18.58
CA PRO A 162 -3.15 -22.02 18.34
C PRO A 162 -2.28 -22.02 17.09
N LEU A 163 -1.22 -22.83 17.09
CA LEU A 163 -0.41 -23.07 15.90
C LEU A 163 -1.21 -23.92 14.90
N GLN A 164 -1.43 -23.38 13.70
CA GLN A 164 -2.13 -24.02 12.59
C GLN A 164 -1.27 -23.87 11.32
N PRO A 165 -0.28 -24.74 11.11
CA PRO A 165 0.61 -24.65 9.94
C PRO A 165 -0.14 -24.83 8.63
N LEU A 166 0.36 -24.22 7.56
CA LEU A 166 -0.12 -24.48 6.20
C LEU A 166 0.29 -25.90 5.77
N SER A 167 -0.57 -26.59 5.01
CA SER A 167 -0.29 -27.94 4.53
C SER A 167 -1.12 -28.32 3.32
N GLY A 168 -0.51 -29.02 2.34
CA GLY A 168 -1.21 -29.51 1.15
C GLY A 168 -1.92 -28.38 0.39
N GLY A 169 -3.24 -28.51 0.18
CA GLY A 169 -4.08 -27.50 -0.48
C GLY A 169 -4.51 -26.33 0.40
N ASP A 170 -4.12 -26.31 1.67
CA ASP A 170 -4.27 -25.16 2.57
C ASP A 170 -2.97 -24.34 2.57
N ASP A 171 -2.85 -23.49 1.56
CA ASP A 171 -1.69 -22.65 1.26
C ASP A 171 -2.03 -21.14 1.31
N LEU A 172 -1.04 -20.29 1.02
CA LEU A 172 -1.21 -18.82 1.03
C LEU A 172 -2.25 -18.36 0.00
N GLN A 173 -2.24 -18.95 -1.19
CA GLN A 173 -3.19 -18.63 -2.24
C GLN A 173 -4.61 -18.98 -1.82
N GLY A 174 -4.81 -20.16 -1.22
CA GLY A 174 -6.08 -20.62 -0.66
C GLY A 174 -6.57 -19.72 0.47
N PHE A 175 -5.66 -19.28 1.36
CA PHE A 175 -5.99 -18.32 2.41
C PHE A 175 -6.50 -16.98 1.83
N VAL A 176 -5.85 -16.48 0.77
CA VAL A 176 -6.23 -15.24 0.08
C VAL A 176 -7.53 -15.41 -0.70
N ARG A 177 -7.75 -16.56 -1.35
CA ARG A 177 -8.94 -16.79 -2.22
C ARG A 177 -10.19 -17.23 -1.46
N HIS A 178 -10.06 -17.63 -0.20
CA HIS A 178 -11.18 -18.06 0.64
C HIS A 178 -12.33 -17.05 0.60
N ALA A 179 -13.57 -17.55 0.47
CA ALA A 179 -14.80 -16.73 0.41
C ALA A 179 -14.71 -15.58 -0.62
N GLU A 180 -14.26 -15.87 -1.84
CA GLU A 180 -14.08 -14.91 -2.93
C GLU A 180 -13.09 -13.77 -2.62
N GLY A 181 -12.15 -13.99 -1.72
CA GLY A 181 -11.27 -12.96 -1.17
C GLY A 181 -11.70 -12.43 0.19
N GLY A 182 -12.78 -12.96 0.77
CA GLY A 182 -13.18 -12.64 2.13
C GLY A 182 -13.56 -11.18 2.34
N ALA A 183 -13.97 -10.46 1.28
CA ALA A 183 -14.44 -9.08 1.38
C ALA A 183 -15.62 -8.94 2.36
N ARG A 184 -16.44 -9.99 2.47
CA ARG A 184 -17.58 -10.10 3.41
C ARG A 184 -17.34 -11.08 4.56
N ALA A 185 -16.12 -11.63 4.67
CA ALA A 185 -15.80 -12.56 5.75
C ALA A 185 -15.56 -11.79 7.06
N GLU A 186 -15.32 -12.51 8.14
CA GLU A 186 -14.87 -11.92 9.39
C GLU A 186 -13.36 -11.60 9.33
N TYR A 187 -12.93 -10.68 10.20
CA TYR A 187 -11.51 -10.50 10.51
C TYR A 187 -10.95 -11.80 11.09
N ALA A 188 -9.84 -12.28 10.56
CA ALA A 188 -9.26 -13.56 10.95
C ALA A 188 -7.75 -13.48 11.10
N VAL A 189 -7.22 -14.13 12.13
CA VAL A 189 -5.79 -14.26 12.36
C VAL A 189 -5.44 -15.74 12.54
N ARG A 190 -4.40 -16.20 11.86
CA ARG A 190 -3.92 -17.58 11.94
C ARG A 190 -2.43 -17.61 12.17
N LYS A 191 -1.96 -18.28 13.22
CA LYS A 191 -0.54 -18.53 13.44
C LYS A 191 -0.10 -19.76 12.64
N VAL A 192 0.74 -19.56 11.63
CA VAL A 192 1.17 -20.63 10.70
C VAL A 192 2.54 -21.19 11.03
N TRP A 193 3.35 -20.45 11.80
CA TRP A 193 4.63 -20.92 12.27
C TRP A 193 4.97 -20.27 13.62
N GLN A 194 5.67 -21.01 14.48
CA GLN A 194 6.23 -20.51 15.72
C GLN A 194 7.58 -21.20 15.95
N ARG A 195 8.55 -20.43 16.45
CA ARG A 195 9.87 -20.96 16.79
C ARG A 195 9.71 -22.09 17.82
N PRO A 196 10.32 -23.27 17.58
CA PRO A 196 10.30 -24.35 18.55
C PRO A 196 10.81 -23.89 19.92
N GLY A 197 10.02 -24.13 20.97
CA GLY A 197 10.35 -23.74 22.34
C GLY A 197 10.05 -22.28 22.72
N ALA A 198 9.54 -21.44 21.81
CA ALA A 198 9.13 -20.07 22.15
C ALA A 198 7.83 -20.07 22.97
N ALA A 199 7.77 -19.24 24.03
CA ALA A 199 6.58 -19.10 24.86
C ALA A 199 5.48 -18.31 24.13
N PRO A 200 4.20 -18.73 24.20
CA PRO A 200 3.12 -18.04 23.48
C PRO A 200 2.91 -16.58 23.93
N ALA A 201 2.93 -16.29 25.23
CA ALA A 201 2.62 -14.94 25.76
C ALA A 201 3.70 -13.86 25.48
N ASP A 202 4.83 -14.21 24.87
CA ASP A 202 6.00 -13.34 24.75
C ASP A 202 6.03 -12.50 23.45
N LEU A 203 4.91 -12.35 22.73
CA LEU A 203 4.88 -11.67 21.43
C LEU A 203 4.49 -10.17 21.50
N ALA A 204 3.97 -9.71 22.64
CA ALA A 204 3.62 -8.30 22.85
C ALA A 204 4.86 -7.39 22.85
N GLY A 205 4.76 -6.20 22.24
CA GLY A 205 5.85 -5.23 22.12
C GLY A 205 6.93 -5.59 21.10
N LYS A 206 6.89 -6.81 20.54
CA LYS A 206 7.91 -7.31 19.62
C LYS A 206 7.82 -6.62 18.25
N PRO A 207 8.98 -6.32 17.64
CA PRO A 207 9.01 -5.74 16.31
C PRO A 207 8.43 -6.68 15.26
N VAL A 208 7.89 -6.11 14.18
CA VAL A 208 7.33 -6.87 13.06
C VAL A 208 7.86 -6.39 11.72
N LEU A 209 7.92 -7.33 10.79
CA LEU A 209 7.98 -7.08 9.35
C LEU A 209 6.77 -7.75 8.71
N ALA A 210 5.88 -6.97 8.10
CA ALA A 210 4.64 -7.48 7.53
C ALA A 210 4.55 -7.20 6.04
N MET A 211 4.15 -8.21 5.27
CA MET A 211 3.77 -8.07 3.88
C MET A 211 2.27 -7.83 3.81
N MET A 212 1.84 -6.72 3.22
CA MET A 212 0.44 -6.35 3.05
C MET A 212 0.03 -6.54 1.59
N LEU A 213 -1.04 -7.29 1.38
CA LEU A 213 -1.68 -7.49 0.09
C LEU A 213 -3.12 -6.98 0.17
N SER A 214 -3.45 -5.93 -0.58
CA SER A 214 -4.84 -5.51 -0.78
C SER A 214 -5.39 -6.11 -2.07
N GLY A 215 -6.64 -6.59 -2.02
CA GLY A 215 -7.29 -7.32 -3.10
C GLY A 215 -7.71 -6.48 -4.30
N ALA A 216 -8.48 -7.13 -5.17
CA ALA A 216 -9.13 -6.50 -6.30
C ALA A 216 -10.26 -5.57 -5.84
N GLN A 217 -10.41 -4.43 -6.51
CA GLN A 217 -11.60 -3.57 -6.33
C GLN A 217 -12.81 -4.18 -7.05
N GLY A 218 -14.03 -3.90 -6.56
CA GLY A 218 -15.26 -4.48 -7.11
C GLY A 218 -15.78 -3.82 -8.41
N ASP A 219 -15.37 -2.58 -8.70
CA ASP A 219 -15.93 -1.73 -9.75
C ASP A 219 -14.88 -0.77 -10.35
N ASP A 220 -13.62 -1.20 -10.36
CA ASP A 220 -12.49 -0.48 -10.98
C ASP A 220 -11.64 -1.48 -11.76
N ASP A 221 -11.82 -1.45 -13.08
CA ASP A 221 -11.22 -2.42 -13.99
C ASP A 221 -9.70 -2.31 -14.06
N GLU A 222 -9.12 -1.19 -13.62
CA GLU A 222 -7.66 -1.01 -13.53
C GLU A 222 -7.04 -1.64 -12.27
N ALA A 223 -7.88 -2.01 -11.29
CA ALA A 223 -7.42 -2.35 -9.95
C ALA A 223 -7.64 -3.82 -9.56
N TYR A 224 -7.85 -4.72 -10.51
CA TYR A 224 -7.96 -6.16 -10.24
C TYR A 224 -6.64 -6.81 -9.79
N GLY A 225 -5.49 -6.21 -10.11
CA GLY A 225 -4.18 -6.73 -9.70
C GLY A 225 -3.89 -6.62 -8.20
N GLY A 226 -4.68 -5.82 -7.47
CA GLY A 226 -4.45 -5.54 -6.06
C GLY A 226 -3.38 -4.47 -5.81
N HIS A 227 -2.89 -4.42 -4.57
CA HIS A 227 -1.81 -3.53 -4.17
C HIS A 227 -0.93 -4.22 -3.12
N PHE A 228 0.37 -4.02 -3.22
CA PHE A 228 1.35 -4.58 -2.30
C PHE A 228 2.08 -3.47 -1.54
N ALA A 229 2.32 -3.70 -0.26
CA ALA A 229 3.15 -2.85 0.58
C ALA A 229 3.87 -3.69 1.63
N ILE A 230 4.97 -3.17 2.17
CA ILE A 230 5.61 -3.72 3.36
C ILE A 230 5.37 -2.75 4.52
N ALA A 231 4.99 -3.30 5.67
CA ALA A 231 4.84 -2.57 6.90
C ALA A 231 5.88 -2.98 7.95
N THR A 232 6.30 -2.01 8.76
CA THR A 232 7.12 -2.24 9.95
C THR A 232 6.46 -1.65 11.17
N GLY A 233 6.66 -2.27 12.33
CA GLY A 233 5.89 -1.92 13.52
C GLY A 233 6.34 -2.65 14.77
N ARG A 234 5.59 -2.45 15.84
CA ARG A 234 5.64 -3.29 17.04
C ARG A 234 4.23 -3.76 17.35
N LEU A 235 4.07 -5.03 17.73
CA LEU A 235 2.78 -5.49 18.24
C LEU A 235 2.45 -4.74 19.53
N GLY A 236 1.24 -4.17 19.61
CA GLY A 236 0.75 -3.56 20.82
C GLY A 236 0.56 -4.57 21.95
N PRO A 237 0.39 -4.12 23.20
CA PRO A 237 0.22 -4.99 24.36
C PRO A 237 -0.95 -5.99 24.24
N GLN A 238 -1.99 -5.63 23.51
CA GLN A 238 -3.17 -6.47 23.22
C GLN A 238 -3.22 -6.92 21.76
N GLY A 239 -2.11 -6.78 21.01
CA GLY A 239 -2.05 -7.10 19.59
C GLY A 239 -2.48 -5.96 18.67
N GLU A 240 -2.52 -4.72 19.17
CA GLU A 240 -2.82 -3.54 18.35
C GLU A 240 -1.74 -3.33 17.29
N TRP A 241 -2.15 -2.79 16.14
CA TRP A 241 -1.26 -2.56 15.00
C TRP A 241 -1.66 -1.37 14.12
N SER A 242 -2.56 -0.51 14.61
CA SER A 242 -3.04 0.69 13.90
C SER A 242 -1.93 1.69 13.56
N ASP A 243 -0.81 1.59 14.25
CA ASP A 243 0.33 2.51 14.22
C ASP A 243 1.54 1.96 13.42
N TRP A 244 1.42 0.76 12.87
CA TRP A 244 2.43 0.19 11.99
C TRP A 244 2.60 1.08 10.76
N LEU A 245 3.84 1.37 10.39
CA LEU A 245 4.13 2.17 9.21
C LEU A 245 4.05 1.29 7.98
N VAL A 246 3.04 1.53 7.17
CA VAL A 246 2.88 0.94 5.85
C VAL A 246 3.65 1.80 4.85
N ASN A 247 4.50 1.19 4.03
CA ASN A 247 5.25 1.91 3.00
C ASN A 247 4.50 1.77 1.66
N ASN A 248 3.60 2.71 1.37
CA ASN A 248 2.77 2.67 0.17
C ASN A 248 3.43 3.41 -1.01
N PHE A 249 3.26 2.86 -2.21
CA PHE A 249 3.77 3.47 -3.44
C PHE A 249 2.65 3.58 -4.45
N TYR A 250 2.42 4.81 -4.90
CA TYR A 250 1.49 5.22 -5.94
C TYR A 250 2.20 6.19 -6.88
N GLY A 251 1.66 6.40 -8.08
CA GLY A 251 2.19 7.40 -9.00
C GLY A 251 2.15 8.80 -8.38
N LEU A 252 3.28 9.50 -8.41
CA LEU A 252 3.39 10.90 -7.97
C LEU A 252 2.95 11.88 -9.07
N ASP A 253 2.89 11.43 -10.32
CA ASP A 253 2.72 12.28 -11.51
C ASP A 253 1.26 12.55 -11.89
N SER A 254 0.31 12.02 -11.12
CA SER A 254 -1.11 12.33 -11.23
C SER A 254 -1.76 12.47 -9.85
N TYR A 255 -2.82 13.26 -9.78
CA TYR A 255 -3.66 13.35 -8.58
C TYR A 255 -4.48 12.07 -8.44
N SER A 256 -4.30 11.34 -7.34
CA SER A 256 -5.12 10.17 -7.06
C SER A 256 -6.60 10.55 -6.93
N GLU A 257 -7.49 9.76 -7.53
CA GLU A 257 -8.96 9.83 -7.34
C GLU A 257 -9.34 9.87 -5.85
N LYS A 258 -8.55 9.19 -5.02
CA LYS A 258 -8.78 8.99 -3.59
C LYS A 258 -7.91 9.90 -2.71
N GLY A 259 -7.19 10.86 -3.31
CA GLY A 259 -6.26 11.73 -2.59
C GLY A 259 -4.98 11.05 -2.07
N ILE A 260 -4.68 9.82 -2.53
CA ILE A 260 -3.50 9.08 -2.09
C ILE A 260 -2.22 9.74 -2.59
N VAL A 261 -1.26 9.91 -1.67
CA VAL A 261 0.13 10.26 -1.96
C VAL A 261 1.02 9.13 -1.46
N ALA A 262 1.98 8.69 -2.30
CA ALA A 262 2.97 7.69 -1.91
C ALA A 262 3.75 8.18 -0.69
N SER A 263 3.81 7.38 0.38
CA SER A 263 4.46 7.73 1.65
C SER A 263 4.59 6.54 2.60
N ALA A 264 5.35 6.73 3.66
CA ALA A 264 5.15 5.97 4.90
C ALA A 264 3.97 6.60 5.66
N LEU A 265 3.01 5.78 6.08
CA LEU A 265 1.83 6.22 6.82
C LEU A 265 1.37 5.14 7.81
N PRO A 266 0.73 5.51 8.94
CA PRO A 266 0.19 4.52 9.88
C PRO A 266 -0.86 3.62 9.23
N ALA A 267 -1.00 2.39 9.72
CA ALA A 267 -1.95 1.41 9.20
C ALA A 267 -3.40 1.89 9.29
N ASP A 268 -3.74 2.68 10.33
CA ASP A 268 -5.06 3.31 10.43
C ASP A 268 -5.35 4.23 9.25
N ASN A 269 -4.42 5.10 8.88
CA ASN A 269 -4.52 5.96 7.70
C ASN A 269 -4.56 5.13 6.41
N TYR A 270 -3.61 4.20 6.23
CA TYR A 270 -3.53 3.39 5.01
C TYR A 270 -4.80 2.57 4.73
N LEU A 271 -5.41 1.99 5.77
CA LEU A 271 -6.55 1.09 5.62
C LEU A 271 -7.90 1.79 5.80
N MET A 272 -8.00 2.80 6.66
CA MET A 272 -9.28 3.31 7.18
C MET A 272 -9.45 4.83 7.06
N ASP A 273 -8.60 5.55 6.33
CA ASP A 273 -8.93 6.93 5.93
C ASP A 273 -10.22 6.94 5.09
N LEU A 274 -11.14 7.87 5.39
CA LEU A 274 -12.45 7.91 4.76
C LEU A 274 -12.38 8.13 3.23
N ASN A 275 -11.31 8.76 2.74
CA ASN A 275 -11.09 8.99 1.32
C ASN A 275 -10.13 7.97 0.69
N SER A 276 -9.01 7.67 1.34
CA SER A 276 -7.93 6.86 0.78
C SER A 276 -7.80 5.45 1.33
N GLY A 277 -8.55 5.10 2.37
CA GLY A 277 -8.41 3.84 3.10
C GLY A 277 -8.75 2.63 2.23
N GLN A 278 -7.81 1.70 2.08
CA GLN A 278 -7.98 0.52 1.23
C GLN A 278 -9.23 -0.31 1.56
N GLN A 279 -9.61 -0.35 2.85
CA GLN A 279 -10.68 -1.21 3.32
C GLN A 279 -12.07 -0.71 2.95
N TYR A 280 -12.24 0.51 2.45
CA TYR A 280 -13.54 0.96 1.95
C TYR A 280 -13.88 0.39 0.57
N TYR A 281 -12.94 -0.30 -0.11
CA TYR A 281 -13.14 -0.71 -1.50
C TYR A 281 -12.52 -2.05 -1.90
N ARG A 282 -11.85 -2.74 -0.97
CA ARG A 282 -11.30 -4.09 -1.18
C ARG A 282 -10.94 -4.78 0.13
N PRO A 283 -10.93 -6.12 0.19
CA PRO A 283 -10.32 -6.85 1.30
C PRO A 283 -8.80 -6.66 1.30
N SER A 284 -8.15 -6.95 2.42
CA SER A 284 -6.69 -7.09 2.48
C SER A 284 -6.23 -8.27 3.33
N TYR A 285 -4.96 -8.63 3.17
CA TYR A 285 -4.31 -9.75 3.83
C TYR A 285 -2.93 -9.33 4.29
N MET A 286 -2.46 -9.90 5.38
CA MET A 286 -1.07 -9.75 5.81
C MET A 286 -0.42 -11.10 6.04
N LEU A 287 0.88 -11.16 5.74
CA LEU A 287 1.79 -12.14 6.31
C LEU A 287 2.72 -11.38 7.25
N VAL A 288 2.63 -11.67 8.54
CA VAL A 288 3.33 -10.93 9.60
C VAL A 288 4.41 -11.82 10.19
N ALA A 289 5.67 -11.39 10.05
CA ALA A 289 6.79 -11.97 10.77
C ALA A 289 6.99 -11.20 12.08
N VAL A 290 6.73 -11.83 13.22
CA VAL A 290 7.04 -11.28 14.55
C VAL A 290 8.49 -11.61 14.88
N LEU A 291 9.26 -10.60 15.27
CA LEU A 291 10.71 -10.66 15.38
C LEU A 291 11.16 -10.49 16.84
N LYS A 292 12.18 -11.22 17.27
CA LYS A 292 12.81 -11.02 18.59
C LYS A 292 13.62 -9.71 18.67
N ASP A 293 14.15 -9.25 17.54
CA ASP A 293 15.06 -8.10 17.41
C ASP A 293 14.61 -7.20 16.26
N PRO A 294 14.62 -5.86 16.42
CA PRO A 294 14.13 -4.95 15.40
C PRO A 294 15.03 -4.85 14.16
N ARG A 295 16.29 -5.32 14.20
CA ARG A 295 17.29 -5.15 13.13
C ARG A 295 16.80 -5.56 11.74
N THR A 296 15.96 -6.59 11.62
CA THR A 296 15.40 -7.03 10.33
C THR A 296 14.40 -6.02 9.78
N ALA A 297 13.47 -5.55 10.61
CA ALA A 297 12.52 -4.53 10.19
C ALA A 297 13.19 -3.15 10.00
N GLN A 298 14.18 -2.81 10.83
CA GLN A 298 14.97 -1.58 10.71
C GLN A 298 15.77 -1.54 9.41
N ALA A 299 16.39 -2.65 9.01
CA ALA A 299 17.13 -2.73 7.74
C ALA A 299 16.20 -2.42 6.55
N TYR A 300 14.98 -2.95 6.55
CA TYR A 300 13.97 -2.60 5.55
C TYR A 300 13.60 -1.12 5.61
N GLN A 301 13.20 -0.63 6.79
CA GLN A 301 12.71 0.73 6.95
C GLN A 301 13.77 1.77 6.55
N ALA A 302 15.03 1.58 6.94
CA ALA A 302 16.12 2.48 6.58
C ALA A 302 16.37 2.54 5.06
N ASN A 303 16.26 1.40 4.35
CA ASN A 303 16.46 1.36 2.90
C ASN A 303 15.27 1.93 2.13
N VAL A 304 14.04 1.63 2.53
CA VAL A 304 12.84 2.20 1.87
C VAL A 304 12.73 3.71 2.12
N ASN A 305 13.24 4.22 3.25
CA ASN A 305 13.36 5.66 3.50
C ASN A 305 14.25 6.36 2.45
N GLN A 306 15.34 5.72 2.00
CA GLN A 306 16.14 6.24 0.88
C GLN A 306 15.33 6.21 -0.42
N VAL A 307 14.61 5.12 -0.69
CA VAL A 307 13.78 5.00 -1.90
C VAL A 307 12.73 6.12 -1.97
N PHE A 308 12.07 6.45 -0.85
CA PHE A 308 11.14 7.60 -0.81
C PHE A 308 11.84 8.92 -1.14
N ARG A 309 13.04 9.18 -0.61
CA ARG A 309 13.80 10.41 -0.94
C ARG A 309 14.07 10.51 -2.44
N GLU A 310 14.55 9.43 -3.05
CA GLU A 310 14.81 9.37 -4.49
C GLU A 310 13.52 9.51 -5.31
N PHE A 311 12.41 8.92 -4.83
CA PHE A 311 11.12 8.96 -5.51
C PHE A 311 10.52 10.37 -5.53
N TYR A 312 10.50 11.05 -4.38
CA TYR A 312 10.03 12.44 -4.31
C TYR A 312 10.91 13.40 -5.10
N ALA A 313 12.21 13.11 -5.21
CA ALA A 313 13.16 13.89 -5.99
C ALA A 313 13.13 13.58 -7.50
N HIS A 314 12.23 12.71 -7.99
CA HIS A 314 12.14 12.32 -9.40
C HIS A 314 13.40 11.63 -9.96
N HIS A 315 14.17 10.97 -9.10
CA HIS A 315 15.32 10.17 -9.55
C HIS A 315 14.89 8.86 -10.21
N PHE A 316 13.63 8.45 -10.01
CA PHE A 316 12.90 7.50 -10.84
C PHE A 316 11.40 7.81 -10.81
N THR A 317 10.64 7.27 -11.76
CA THR A 317 9.19 7.47 -11.86
C THR A 317 8.45 6.15 -11.69
N TYR A 318 7.18 6.23 -11.29
CA TYR A 318 6.33 5.05 -11.14
C TYR A 318 6.01 4.46 -12.52
N GLN A 319 6.38 3.20 -12.74
CA GLN A 319 6.12 2.49 -13.99
C GLN A 319 5.33 1.23 -13.68
N HIS A 320 4.09 1.14 -14.16
CA HIS A 320 3.17 0.07 -13.77
C HIS A 320 3.69 -1.38 -13.98
N ALA A 321 4.64 -1.57 -14.91
CA ALA A 321 5.30 -2.86 -15.08
C ALA A 321 6.55 -2.98 -14.18
N ALA A 322 7.55 -2.11 -14.35
CA ALA A 322 8.89 -2.29 -13.80
C ALA A 322 9.15 -1.62 -12.45
N ALA A 323 8.38 -0.59 -12.09
CA ALA A 323 8.55 0.21 -10.87
C ALA A 323 7.18 0.55 -10.28
N ASN A 324 6.39 -0.50 -10.06
CA ASN A 324 5.08 -0.40 -9.41
C ASN A 324 5.21 -0.63 -7.90
N CYS A 325 4.09 -0.57 -7.18
CA CYS A 325 4.06 -0.78 -5.74
C CYS A 325 4.77 -2.05 -5.26
N THR A 326 4.58 -3.16 -5.98
CA THR A 326 5.22 -4.44 -5.67
C THR A 326 6.70 -4.37 -5.97
N GLY A 327 7.07 -4.02 -7.21
CA GLY A 327 8.46 -3.95 -7.67
C GLY A 327 9.33 -3.10 -6.75
N ILE A 328 8.87 -1.91 -6.38
CA ILE A 328 9.62 -1.00 -5.51
C ILE A 328 9.87 -1.62 -4.13
N ASN A 329 8.85 -2.23 -3.50
CA ASN A 329 9.00 -2.86 -2.19
C ASN A 329 9.91 -4.10 -2.25
N VAL A 330 9.73 -4.97 -3.25
CA VAL A 330 10.52 -6.21 -3.34
C VAL A 330 11.97 -5.94 -3.75
N ASP A 331 12.24 -4.91 -4.56
CA ASP A 331 13.61 -4.53 -4.93
C ASP A 331 14.43 -4.12 -3.69
N VAL A 332 13.79 -3.52 -2.66
CA VAL A 332 14.43 -3.25 -1.36
C VAL A 332 14.83 -4.56 -0.66
N LEU A 333 13.92 -5.53 -0.57
CA LEU A 333 14.21 -6.84 0.04
C LEU A 333 15.31 -7.60 -0.73
N ARG A 334 15.26 -7.53 -2.06
CA ARG A 334 16.28 -8.13 -2.93
C ARG A 334 17.65 -7.49 -2.68
N LYS A 335 17.71 -6.17 -2.57
CA LYS A 335 18.94 -5.42 -2.28
C LYS A 335 19.51 -5.73 -0.90
N LEU A 336 18.65 -5.96 0.09
CA LEU A 336 19.06 -6.43 1.41
C LEU A 336 19.66 -7.84 1.37
N GLY A 337 19.40 -8.59 0.30
CA GLY A 337 19.97 -9.92 0.07
C GLY A 337 18.97 -11.05 0.26
N TRP A 338 17.66 -10.79 0.34
CA TRP A 338 16.68 -11.87 0.28
C TRP A 338 16.67 -12.47 -1.14
N GLN A 339 17.03 -13.76 -1.24
CA GLN A 339 17.18 -14.52 -2.47
C GLN A 339 16.01 -15.48 -2.72
N TRP A 340 14.76 -15.03 -2.55
CA TRP A 340 13.61 -15.87 -2.92
C TRP A 340 13.69 -16.27 -4.41
N PRO A 341 13.25 -17.48 -4.78
CA PRO A 341 13.25 -17.94 -6.17
C PRO A 341 12.41 -17.03 -7.08
N LEU A 342 12.98 -16.61 -8.20
CA LEU A 342 12.26 -15.84 -9.23
C LEU A 342 11.32 -16.76 -10.01
N GLN A 343 10.14 -16.27 -10.36
CA GLN A 343 9.16 -17.01 -11.16
C GLN A 343 9.31 -16.76 -12.67
N GLY A 344 10.19 -15.83 -13.03
CA GLY A 344 10.44 -15.47 -14.42
C GLY A 344 9.28 -14.69 -15.05
N PRO A 345 9.40 -14.36 -16.35
CA PRO A 345 8.39 -13.61 -17.08
C PRO A 345 7.13 -14.43 -17.38
N THR A 346 5.98 -13.78 -17.52
CA THR A 346 4.71 -14.45 -17.85
C THR A 346 4.82 -15.29 -19.12
N ASN A 347 5.28 -14.69 -20.24
CA ASN A 347 5.59 -15.42 -21.48
C ASN A 347 6.30 -14.52 -22.50
N ARG A 348 7.56 -14.84 -22.85
CA ARG A 348 8.36 -14.05 -23.79
C ARG A 348 7.81 -14.04 -25.22
N LEU A 349 7.15 -15.11 -25.66
CA LEU A 349 6.53 -15.18 -26.99
C LEU A 349 5.24 -14.35 -27.04
N LYS A 350 4.39 -14.44 -25.99
CA LYS A 350 3.22 -13.54 -25.86
C LYS A 350 3.67 -12.07 -25.82
N ALA A 351 4.83 -11.76 -25.24
CA ALA A 351 5.36 -10.39 -25.21
C ALA A 351 5.59 -9.80 -26.60
N VAL A 352 6.19 -10.55 -27.52
CA VAL A 352 6.42 -10.11 -28.91
C VAL A 352 5.09 -9.92 -29.65
N GLY A 353 4.15 -10.86 -29.48
CA GLY A 353 2.81 -10.75 -30.06
C GLY A 353 2.03 -9.54 -29.51
N ALA A 354 2.07 -9.33 -28.19
CA ALA A 354 1.41 -8.20 -27.52
C ALA A 354 2.03 -6.86 -27.92
N PHE A 355 3.35 -6.79 -28.07
CA PHE A 355 4.03 -5.62 -28.63
C PHE A 355 3.47 -5.28 -30.01
N ALA A 356 3.50 -6.25 -30.94
CA ALA A 356 3.08 -6.04 -32.31
C ALA A 356 1.60 -5.65 -32.41
N TYR A 357 0.74 -6.33 -31.64
CA TYR A 357 -0.69 -6.05 -31.58
C TYR A 357 -0.99 -4.66 -31.03
N MET A 358 -0.46 -4.31 -29.85
CA MET A 358 -0.74 -3.01 -29.21
C MET A 358 -0.11 -1.84 -29.97
N ALA A 359 1.09 -2.02 -30.55
CA ALA A 359 1.70 -0.99 -31.38
C ALA A 359 0.89 -0.72 -32.65
N ALA A 360 0.30 -1.75 -33.27
CA ALA A 360 -0.56 -1.60 -34.43
C ALA A 360 -1.94 -1.02 -34.08
N LYS A 361 -2.58 -1.52 -33.01
CA LYS A 361 -3.91 -1.09 -32.54
C LYS A 361 -3.93 0.39 -32.15
N ASP A 362 -2.94 0.81 -31.35
CA ASP A 362 -2.88 2.18 -30.81
C ASP A 362 -2.03 3.11 -31.67
N LEU A 363 -1.50 2.62 -32.80
CA LEU A 363 -0.53 3.32 -33.66
C LEU A 363 0.64 3.92 -32.87
N SER A 364 1.11 3.20 -31.84
CA SER A 364 2.06 3.70 -30.84
C SER A 364 3.07 2.65 -30.40
N VAL A 365 4.34 2.86 -30.76
CA VAL A 365 5.46 2.04 -30.26
C VAL A 365 5.57 2.08 -28.74
N ALA A 366 5.19 3.19 -28.11
CA ALA A 366 5.17 3.30 -26.65
C ALA A 366 4.12 2.35 -26.03
N SER A 367 2.93 2.23 -26.64
CA SER A 367 1.91 1.26 -26.20
C SER A 367 2.40 -0.18 -26.38
N GLY A 368 3.03 -0.48 -27.52
CA GLY A 368 3.69 -1.77 -27.75
C GLY A 368 4.77 -2.09 -26.70
N ARG A 369 5.67 -1.14 -26.39
CA ARG A 369 6.72 -1.30 -25.38
C ARG A 369 6.14 -1.52 -23.98
N LYS A 370 5.07 -0.80 -23.63
CA LYS A 370 4.35 -1.01 -22.37
C LYS A 370 3.86 -2.46 -22.30
N ALA A 371 3.14 -2.94 -23.31
CA ALA A 371 2.66 -4.31 -23.37
C ALA A 371 3.79 -5.34 -23.31
N PHE A 372 4.87 -5.16 -24.07
CA PHE A 372 6.05 -6.01 -24.02
C PHE A 372 6.62 -6.11 -22.60
N SER A 373 6.82 -4.96 -21.95
CA SER A 373 7.39 -4.87 -20.61
C SER A 373 6.57 -5.66 -19.61
N TYR A 374 5.23 -5.57 -19.65
CA TYR A 374 4.34 -6.37 -18.81
C TYR A 374 4.55 -7.88 -18.97
N PHE A 375 4.74 -8.39 -20.19
CA PHE A 375 4.91 -9.82 -20.42
C PHE A 375 6.34 -10.33 -20.18
N THR A 376 7.33 -9.43 -20.12
CA THR A 376 8.74 -9.76 -19.87
C THR A 376 9.22 -9.46 -18.45
N GLU A 377 8.45 -8.70 -17.68
CA GLU A 377 8.79 -8.37 -16.30
C GLU A 377 8.72 -9.61 -15.40
N GLU A 378 9.55 -9.63 -14.35
CA GLU A 378 9.54 -10.72 -13.40
C GLU A 378 8.24 -10.69 -12.57
N GLN A 379 7.55 -11.83 -12.48
CA GLN A 379 6.19 -11.87 -11.93
C GLN A 379 6.09 -11.44 -10.46
N THR A 380 7.10 -11.71 -9.63
CA THR A 380 7.14 -11.23 -8.23
C THR A 380 7.42 -9.73 -8.12
N ARG A 381 7.93 -9.08 -9.18
CA ARG A 381 8.01 -7.60 -9.27
C ARG A 381 6.74 -6.99 -9.84
N LEU A 382 6.01 -7.74 -10.67
CA LEU A 382 4.84 -7.25 -11.39
C LEU A 382 3.53 -7.40 -10.60
N HIS A 383 3.26 -8.59 -10.06
CA HIS A 383 1.96 -8.95 -9.51
C HIS A 383 1.97 -8.97 -7.97
N PRO A 384 1.17 -8.11 -7.30
CA PRO A 384 1.04 -8.09 -5.84
C PRO A 384 0.82 -9.47 -5.20
N ALA A 385 -0.10 -10.25 -5.76
CA ALA A 385 -0.49 -11.54 -5.21
C ALA A 385 0.63 -12.59 -5.34
N VAL A 386 1.33 -12.59 -6.47
CA VAL A 386 2.46 -13.49 -6.74
C VAL A 386 3.64 -13.17 -5.82
N ALA A 387 3.92 -11.89 -5.58
CA ALA A 387 4.96 -11.47 -4.65
C ALA A 387 4.66 -11.91 -3.21
N PHE A 388 3.42 -11.71 -2.77
CA PHE A 388 2.97 -12.14 -1.44
C PHE A 388 3.15 -13.65 -1.24
N ASP A 389 2.72 -14.46 -2.21
CA ASP A 389 2.86 -15.91 -2.16
C ASP A 389 4.33 -16.35 -2.20
N ALA A 390 5.12 -15.79 -3.13
CA ALA A 390 6.52 -16.18 -3.30
C ALA A 390 7.36 -15.86 -2.07
N LEU A 391 7.23 -14.64 -1.53
CA LEU A 391 7.96 -14.21 -0.34
C LEU A 391 7.48 -14.96 0.90
N GLY A 392 6.17 -15.19 1.03
CA GLY A 392 5.59 -15.90 2.15
C GLY A 392 6.00 -17.38 2.19
N GLN A 393 5.91 -18.08 1.06
CA GLN A 393 6.36 -19.47 0.94
C GLN A 393 7.86 -19.58 1.19
N ASP A 394 8.65 -18.67 0.61
CA ASP A 394 10.10 -18.70 0.81
C ASP A 394 10.49 -18.41 2.28
N LEU A 395 9.80 -17.49 2.96
CA LEU A 395 10.00 -17.27 4.40
C LEU A 395 9.74 -18.56 5.19
N LEU A 396 8.61 -19.23 4.95
CA LEU A 396 8.27 -20.47 5.64
C LEU A 396 9.29 -21.58 5.34
N ASN A 397 9.78 -21.67 4.10
CA ASN A 397 10.83 -22.61 3.73
C ASN A 397 12.16 -22.30 4.43
N VAL A 398 12.57 -21.04 4.51
CA VAL A 398 13.76 -20.62 5.27
C VAL A 398 13.63 -21.04 6.74
N LEU A 399 12.49 -20.74 7.36
CA LEU A 399 12.23 -21.06 8.77
C LEU A 399 12.11 -22.57 9.04
N GLY A 400 11.65 -23.34 8.04
CA GLY A 400 11.59 -24.79 8.07
C GLY A 400 12.90 -25.50 7.73
N GLY A 401 13.96 -24.78 7.37
CA GLY A 401 15.23 -25.38 6.92
C GLY A 401 15.15 -26.03 5.53
N GLN A 402 14.17 -25.61 4.71
CA GLN A 402 13.83 -26.17 3.40
C GLN A 402 14.09 -25.19 2.25
N ALA A 403 14.84 -24.11 2.48
CA ALA A 403 15.13 -23.09 1.47
C ALA A 403 15.89 -23.60 0.22
N GLY A 404 16.53 -24.77 0.31
CA GLY A 404 17.24 -25.41 -0.81
C GLY A 404 18.44 -24.62 -1.34
N ARG A 405 18.92 -23.61 -0.60
CA ARG A 405 20.05 -22.74 -0.97
C ARG A 405 20.88 -22.35 0.25
N GLN A 406 22.09 -21.86 0.00
CA GLN A 406 22.87 -21.17 1.02
C GLN A 406 22.22 -19.84 1.35
N LEU A 407 21.92 -19.63 2.63
CA LEU A 407 21.26 -18.41 3.09
C LEU A 407 22.23 -17.22 3.07
N SER A 408 21.76 -16.09 2.54
CA SER A 408 22.45 -14.80 2.61
C SER A 408 22.50 -14.26 4.04
N GLY A 409 23.26 -13.18 4.27
CA GLY A 409 23.29 -12.52 5.59
C GLY A 409 21.91 -12.08 6.08
N PHE A 410 21.09 -11.51 5.20
CA PHE A 410 19.73 -11.09 5.56
C PHE A 410 18.78 -12.27 5.80
N GLU A 411 18.92 -13.37 5.06
CA GLU A 411 18.11 -14.58 5.26
C GLU A 411 18.49 -15.32 6.55
N GLN A 412 19.78 -15.34 6.89
CA GLN A 412 20.24 -15.83 8.19
C GLN A 412 19.71 -14.96 9.33
N GLN A 413 19.62 -13.64 9.10
CA GLN A 413 19.00 -12.71 10.05
C GLN A 413 17.51 -13.00 10.23
N LEU A 414 16.75 -13.18 9.15
CA LEU A 414 15.35 -13.63 9.19
C LEU A 414 15.20 -14.94 9.98
N LEU A 415 16.00 -15.96 9.64
CA LEU A 415 15.99 -17.24 10.33
C LEU A 415 16.28 -17.10 11.83
N SER A 416 17.17 -16.17 12.21
CA SER A 416 17.50 -15.91 13.60
C SER A 416 16.40 -15.14 14.33
N ASP A 417 15.79 -14.16 13.67
CA ASP A 417 14.96 -13.15 14.33
C ASP A 417 13.50 -13.55 14.43
N VAL A 418 12.96 -14.27 13.45
CA VAL A 418 11.51 -14.58 13.42
C VAL A 418 11.14 -15.54 14.55
N GLU A 419 10.14 -15.19 15.34
CA GLU A 419 9.61 -16.03 16.43
C GLU A 419 8.22 -16.58 16.15
N ALA A 420 7.44 -15.88 15.34
CA ALA A 420 6.15 -16.35 14.84
C ALA A 420 5.86 -15.79 13.45
N VAL A 421 5.10 -16.54 12.66
CA VAL A 421 4.51 -16.07 11.40
C VAL A 421 2.99 -16.18 11.49
N LEU A 422 2.32 -15.08 11.18
CA LEU A 422 0.87 -14.96 11.26
C LEU A 422 0.32 -14.59 9.88
N LEU A 423 -0.83 -15.16 9.53
CA LEU A 423 -1.67 -14.69 8.44
C LEU A 423 -2.82 -13.89 9.02
N VAL A 424 -3.12 -12.75 8.42
CA VAL A 424 -4.23 -11.88 8.82
C VAL A 424 -5.12 -11.67 7.60
N ARG A 425 -6.43 -11.80 7.76
CA ARG A 425 -7.44 -11.40 6.77
C ARG A 425 -8.23 -10.25 7.33
N ILE A 426 -8.34 -9.19 6.55
CA ILE A 426 -9.03 -7.95 6.89
C ILE A 426 -10.17 -7.80 5.88
N PRO A 427 -11.43 -7.87 6.32
CA PRO A 427 -12.56 -7.74 5.42
C PRO A 427 -12.75 -6.29 4.99
N GLN A 428 -13.46 -6.12 3.88
CA GLN A 428 -13.82 -4.80 3.39
C GLN A 428 -14.87 -4.18 4.32
N VAL A 429 -14.64 -2.93 4.72
CA VAL A 429 -15.65 -2.09 5.36
C VAL A 429 -16.72 -1.78 4.31
N PRO A 430 -18.00 -2.09 4.58
CA PRO A 430 -19.10 -1.71 3.69
C PRO A 430 -19.09 -0.21 3.44
N SER A 431 -19.31 0.22 2.20
CA SER A 431 -19.25 1.62 1.79
C SER A 431 -20.14 1.85 0.56
N SER A 432 -20.10 3.07 0.01
CA SER A 432 -20.76 3.38 -1.26
C SER A 432 -20.25 2.57 -2.47
N ARG A 433 -19.27 1.69 -2.30
CA ARG A 433 -18.60 0.93 -3.37
C ARG A 433 -18.89 -0.56 -3.31
N ALA A 434 -18.83 -1.21 -4.47
CA ALA A 434 -19.00 -2.66 -4.57
C ALA A 434 -17.94 -3.43 -3.75
N PHE A 435 -18.31 -4.62 -3.28
CA PHE A 435 -17.36 -5.51 -2.63
C PHE A 435 -16.34 -6.00 -3.66
N GLY A 436 -15.07 -5.89 -3.29
CA GLY A 436 -13.93 -6.41 -4.02
C GLY A 436 -13.79 -7.92 -3.87
N SER A 437 -12.66 -8.43 -4.35
CA SER A 437 -12.35 -9.86 -4.33
C SER A 437 -10.85 -10.12 -4.15
N ALA A 438 -10.45 -11.39 -4.18
CA ALA A 438 -9.04 -11.76 -4.24
C ALA A 438 -8.36 -11.12 -5.48
N PRO A 439 -7.10 -10.64 -5.34
CA PRO A 439 -6.38 -10.05 -6.47
C PRO A 439 -6.13 -11.08 -7.58
N ALA A 440 -5.92 -10.59 -8.80
CA ALA A 440 -5.52 -11.43 -9.92
C ALA A 440 -4.06 -11.92 -9.75
N TYR A 441 -3.83 -13.21 -9.97
CA TYR A 441 -2.50 -13.84 -9.87
C TYR A 441 -1.75 -13.89 -11.19
N SER A 442 -2.40 -13.52 -12.30
CA SER A 442 -1.78 -13.50 -13.61
C SER A 442 -2.45 -12.46 -14.51
N ILE A 443 -1.77 -12.12 -15.61
CA ILE A 443 -2.36 -11.29 -16.67
C ILE A 443 -3.60 -11.96 -17.27
N ASP A 444 -3.59 -13.28 -17.46
CA ASP A 444 -4.72 -13.99 -18.06
C ASP A 444 -5.96 -13.91 -17.13
N GLU A 445 -5.77 -14.05 -15.81
CA GLU A 445 -6.84 -13.86 -14.82
C GLU A 445 -7.32 -12.40 -14.78
N PHE A 446 -6.40 -11.44 -14.85
CA PHE A 446 -6.76 -10.02 -14.89
C PHE A 446 -7.64 -9.72 -16.11
N MET A 447 -7.22 -10.16 -17.30
CA MET A 447 -7.93 -9.92 -18.56
C MET A 447 -9.25 -10.67 -18.66
N ALA A 448 -9.40 -11.80 -17.97
CA ALA A 448 -10.67 -12.53 -17.90
C ALA A 448 -11.75 -11.79 -17.08
N ARG A 449 -11.35 -10.90 -16.17
CA ARG A 449 -12.26 -10.11 -15.33
C ARG A 449 -12.64 -8.78 -15.98
N ALA A 450 -11.69 -8.16 -16.69
CA ALA A 450 -11.92 -6.87 -17.35
C ALA A 450 -12.73 -7.02 -18.65
N PRO A 451 -13.60 -6.05 -18.99
CA PRO A 451 -14.27 -6.03 -20.28
C PRO A 451 -13.28 -6.08 -21.45
N ALA A 452 -13.59 -6.83 -22.50
CA ALA A 452 -12.71 -6.95 -23.67
C ALA A 452 -12.50 -5.61 -24.40
N ASP A 453 -13.54 -4.77 -24.44
CA ASP A 453 -13.45 -3.40 -24.94
C ASP A 453 -13.11 -2.44 -23.79
N ARG A 454 -11.97 -1.74 -23.95
CA ARG A 454 -11.48 -0.75 -22.98
C ARG A 454 -12.41 0.45 -22.82
N SER A 455 -13.25 0.75 -23.81
CA SER A 455 -14.23 1.83 -23.69
C SER A 455 -15.29 1.55 -22.60
N ASN A 456 -15.49 0.29 -22.26
CA ASN A 456 -16.42 -0.15 -21.22
C ASN A 456 -15.75 -0.25 -19.83
N TRP A 457 -14.46 0.06 -19.71
CA TRP A 457 -13.77 -0.02 -18.43
C TRP A 457 -14.24 1.08 -17.49
N GLN A 458 -14.53 0.70 -16.26
CA GLN A 458 -14.81 1.62 -15.18
C GLN A 458 -13.50 2.15 -14.61
N VAL A 459 -13.15 3.36 -15.01
CA VAL A 459 -11.96 4.08 -14.53
C VAL A 459 -12.38 5.50 -14.14
N VAL A 460 -11.75 6.05 -13.10
CA VAL A 460 -11.91 7.48 -12.78
C VAL A 460 -10.71 8.25 -13.34
N PRO A 461 -10.92 9.14 -14.32
CA PRO A 461 -9.84 9.95 -14.86
C PRO A 461 -9.17 10.80 -13.78
N THR A 462 -7.84 10.84 -13.80
CA THR A 462 -7.04 11.62 -12.87
C THR A 462 -6.32 12.74 -13.60
N GLN A 463 -6.17 13.88 -12.93
CA GLN A 463 -5.45 15.01 -13.49
C GLN A 463 -3.94 14.81 -13.34
N PRO A 464 -3.11 15.23 -14.31
CA PRO A 464 -1.66 15.25 -14.12
C PRO A 464 -1.25 16.13 -12.94
N ARG A 465 -0.16 15.74 -12.27
CA ARG A 465 0.48 16.47 -11.17
C ARG A 465 1.95 16.69 -11.56
N PRO A 466 2.24 17.66 -12.44
CA PRO A 466 3.60 17.87 -12.95
C PRO A 466 4.52 18.35 -11.83
N PHE A 467 5.65 17.66 -11.67
CA PHE A 467 6.66 18.06 -10.70
C PHE A 467 7.28 19.43 -11.08
N PRO A 468 7.49 20.36 -10.13
CA PRO A 468 7.98 21.69 -10.47
C PRO A 468 9.44 21.68 -10.92
N GLU A 469 9.74 22.35 -12.04
CA GLU A 469 11.10 22.46 -12.56
C GLU A 469 12.07 23.10 -11.54
N ALA A 470 11.59 24.05 -10.74
CA ALA A 470 12.37 24.69 -9.68
C ALA A 470 12.83 23.72 -8.57
N LEU A 471 12.24 22.53 -8.47
CA LEU A 471 12.63 21.48 -7.51
C LEU A 471 13.42 20.35 -8.16
N MET A 472 13.62 20.38 -9.48
CA MET A 472 14.37 19.36 -10.21
C MET A 472 15.87 19.60 -10.12
N ASP A 473 16.59 18.59 -9.65
CA ASP A 473 18.03 18.55 -9.80
C ASP A 473 18.43 18.04 -11.20
N GLU A 474 19.73 17.92 -11.44
CA GLU A 474 20.25 17.47 -12.74
C GLU A 474 19.85 16.04 -13.09
N GLN A 475 19.66 15.16 -12.09
CA GLN A 475 19.23 13.79 -12.33
C GLN A 475 17.75 13.74 -12.74
N ALA A 476 16.88 14.47 -12.03
CA ALA A 476 15.46 14.60 -12.35
C ALA A 476 15.25 15.15 -13.77
N LYS A 477 15.99 16.19 -14.14
CA LYS A 477 15.95 16.77 -15.50
C LYS A 477 16.35 15.75 -16.57
N LYS A 478 17.42 14.98 -16.35
CA LYS A 478 17.86 13.93 -17.29
C LYS A 478 16.80 12.85 -17.47
N ASN A 479 16.16 12.43 -16.38
CA ASN A 479 15.10 11.42 -16.42
C ASN A 479 13.89 11.88 -17.24
N LEU A 480 13.50 13.15 -17.14
CA LEU A 480 12.43 13.73 -17.95
C LEU A 480 12.79 13.80 -19.44
N GLN A 481 14.04 14.15 -19.76
CA GLN A 481 14.52 14.25 -21.14
C GLN A 481 14.64 12.90 -21.86
N ALA A 482 14.81 11.79 -21.13
CA ALA A 482 15.01 10.46 -21.70
C ALA A 482 13.80 9.89 -22.49
N SER A 483 12.64 10.57 -22.50
CA SER A 483 11.36 9.98 -22.96
C SER A 483 11.00 10.15 -24.45
N ALA A 484 11.57 11.09 -25.21
CA ALA A 484 11.04 11.40 -26.57
C ALA A 484 11.88 10.91 -27.76
N TRP A 485 13.18 10.73 -27.61
CA TRP A 485 14.10 10.60 -28.74
C TRP A 485 14.11 9.24 -29.47
N PRO A 486 14.00 8.06 -28.82
CA PRO A 486 14.08 6.79 -29.53
C PRO A 486 12.77 6.41 -30.25
N VAL A 487 11.66 7.12 -30.02
CA VAL A 487 10.38 6.87 -30.70
C VAL A 487 10.32 7.59 -32.06
N ALA A 488 10.70 8.87 -32.11
CA ALA A 488 10.71 9.64 -33.35
C ALA A 488 11.71 9.06 -34.38
N ALA A 489 12.91 8.68 -33.95
CA ALA A 489 13.91 8.07 -34.82
C ALA A 489 13.45 6.72 -35.41
N LEU A 490 12.75 5.90 -34.61
CA LEU A 490 12.26 4.60 -35.05
C LEU A 490 11.04 4.72 -35.98
N VAL A 491 10.14 5.68 -35.73
CA VAL A 491 9.02 6.01 -36.61
C VAL A 491 9.54 6.50 -37.96
N LEU A 492 10.56 7.36 -37.97
CA LEU A 492 11.22 7.82 -39.19
C LEU A 492 11.91 6.66 -39.94
N LEU A 493 12.55 5.73 -39.23
CA LEU A 493 13.20 4.56 -39.83
C LEU A 493 12.18 3.61 -40.48
N VAL A 494 11.07 3.32 -39.81
CA VAL A 494 10.00 2.45 -40.34
C VAL A 494 9.30 3.12 -41.53
N ALA A 495 9.06 4.44 -41.46
CA ALA A 495 8.55 5.20 -42.59
C ALA A 495 9.52 5.19 -43.78
N ALA A 496 10.83 5.28 -43.54
CA ALA A 496 11.86 5.19 -44.58
C ALA A 496 11.91 3.79 -45.23
N ILE A 497 11.78 2.72 -44.43
CA ILE A 497 11.73 1.35 -44.95
C ILE A 497 10.43 1.12 -45.75
N GLY A 498 9.29 1.61 -45.26
CA GLY A 498 8.00 1.51 -45.95
C GLY A 498 7.98 2.27 -47.28
N THR A 499 8.54 3.49 -47.30
CA THR A 499 8.66 4.28 -48.54
C THR A 499 9.60 3.60 -49.53
N ALA A 500 10.77 3.12 -49.09
CA ALA A 500 11.72 2.39 -49.92
C ALA A 500 11.14 1.09 -50.51
N TRP A 501 10.37 0.33 -49.72
CA TRP A 501 9.67 -0.87 -50.18
C TRP A 501 8.58 -0.55 -51.20
N SER A 502 7.76 0.47 -50.95
CA SER A 502 6.73 0.90 -51.91
C SER A 502 7.33 1.42 -53.22
N TRP A 503 8.46 2.13 -53.14
CA TRP A 503 9.19 2.63 -54.30
C TRP A 503 9.79 1.49 -55.12
N ARG A 504 10.46 0.52 -54.48
CA ARG A 504 10.94 -0.71 -55.15
C ARG A 504 9.81 -1.49 -55.82
N ARG A 505 8.66 -1.60 -55.16
CA ARG A 505 7.47 -2.26 -55.74
C ARG A 505 6.97 -1.51 -56.98
N ARG A 506 6.88 -0.18 -56.94
CA ARG A 506 6.50 0.65 -58.09
C ARG A 506 7.50 0.54 -59.24
N GLN A 507 8.80 0.49 -58.96
CA GLN A 507 9.83 0.28 -59.99
C GLN A 507 9.72 -1.09 -60.66
N ARG A 508 9.50 -2.16 -59.88
CA ARG A 508 9.26 -3.50 -60.43
C ARG A 508 8.01 -3.56 -61.30
N LEU A 509 6.93 -2.90 -60.89
CA LEU A 509 5.70 -2.81 -61.67
C LEU A 509 5.90 -2.02 -62.98
N ARG A 510 6.72 -0.95 -62.96
CA ARG A 510 7.08 -0.20 -64.18
C ARG A 510 7.98 -0.99 -65.13
N ALA A 511 8.90 -1.80 -64.60
CA ALA A 511 9.75 -2.68 -65.39
C ALA A 511 8.99 -3.89 -65.99
N ALA A 512 7.81 -4.21 -65.46
CA ALA A 512 6.96 -5.29 -65.95
C ALA A 512 5.93 -4.83 -67.00
N VAL A 513 5.93 -3.55 -67.41
CA VAL A 513 5.12 -3.06 -68.53
C VAL A 513 5.93 -3.23 -69.82
N PRO A 514 5.53 -4.09 -70.77
CA PRO A 514 6.22 -4.21 -72.05
C PRO A 514 6.05 -2.93 -72.87
N HIS A 515 7.11 -2.47 -73.54
CA HIS A 515 7.02 -1.43 -74.56
C HIS A 515 5.98 -1.80 -75.62
N PRO A 516 5.11 -0.88 -76.08
CA PRO A 516 4.07 -1.17 -77.06
C PRO A 516 4.65 -1.21 -78.47
N GLU A 517 5.52 -2.18 -78.75
CA GLU A 517 5.90 -2.59 -80.10
C GLU A 517 6.18 -4.09 -80.09
N ARG A 518 5.11 -4.90 -80.20
CA ARG A 518 5.09 -6.29 -80.73
C ARG A 518 3.77 -6.96 -80.38
N LEU A 519 2.70 -6.62 -81.09
CA LEU A 519 1.56 -7.52 -81.37
C LEU A 519 0.88 -7.06 -82.67
N ARG A 520 1.55 -7.28 -83.81
CA ARG A 520 0.91 -7.51 -85.11
C ARG A 520 1.44 -8.86 -85.61
N ALA A 521 0.65 -9.91 -85.43
CA ALA A 521 0.60 -11.16 -86.20
C ALA A 521 -0.56 -11.99 -85.63
#